data_AF-A0A6N9EKC0-F1
#
_entry.id   AF-A0A6N9EKC0-F1
#
_cell.length_a   1.000
_cell.length_b   1.000
_cell.length_c   1.000
_cell.angle_alpha   90.00
_cell.angle_beta   90.00
_cell.angle_gamma   90.00
#
_symmetry.space_group_name_H-M   'P 1'
#
loop_
_entity.id
_entity.type
_entity.pdbx_description
1 polymer ?
#
loop_
_entity_poly.entity_id
_entity_poly.type
_entity_poly.pdbx_seq_one_letter_code
_entity_poly.pdbx_strand_id
1 'polypeptide(L)'
;MGDAESLVSQAELARRWGVTSRTVNRRLGFLGITPLRRGRYRCLTMEQLALAERFHQHLSQGKDSSSFNIQDHEALETQVIPARQPTAPTPNHDLAPQQLTALATALLARLTPSADPLQRARGLAEAADACLVLTSKELTEVLGHGIAGWRDSRDDYGFRFTRHKQQGKVLWTVERSPWSQPSQPKPLPVDSPQASGPFLGRMGQY
;
A
#
# COMPACT_ATOMS: atom_id res chain seq x y z
N MET A 1 -0.84 -31.87 35.67
CA MET A 1 -0.10 -32.32 34.47
C MET A 1 -0.26 -31.21 33.45
N GLY A 2 0.84 -30.53 33.09
CA GLY A 2 0.80 -29.32 32.28
C GLY A 2 0.54 -29.67 30.83
N ASP A 3 -0.59 -29.21 30.30
CA ASP A 3 -0.89 -29.24 28.88
C ASP A 3 0.21 -28.46 28.16
N ALA A 4 1.12 -29.20 27.55
CA ALA A 4 2.09 -28.65 26.61
C ALA A 4 1.30 -28.22 25.37
N GLU A 5 0.64 -27.06 25.46
CA GLU A 5 0.09 -26.35 24.32
C GLU A 5 1.18 -26.32 23.25
N SER A 6 0.99 -27.13 22.21
CA SER A 6 1.96 -27.29 21.12
C SER A 6 1.98 -26.00 20.31
N LEU A 7 2.74 -25.04 20.82
CA LEU A 7 2.87 -23.70 20.29
C LEU A 7 3.85 -23.76 19.12
N VAL A 8 3.33 -23.60 17.91
CA VAL A 8 4.16 -23.60 16.71
C VAL A 8 4.64 -22.19 16.42
N SER A 9 5.96 -22.04 16.26
CA SER A 9 6.55 -20.74 15.93
C SER A 9 6.25 -20.35 14.48
N GLN A 10 6.12 -19.05 14.22
CA GLN A 10 5.96 -18.53 12.86
C GLN A 10 7.12 -18.92 11.92
N ALA A 11 8.34 -19.08 12.46
CA ALA A 11 9.49 -19.51 11.69
C ALA A 11 9.34 -20.95 11.19
N GLU A 12 8.76 -21.82 12.03
CA GLU A 12 8.42 -23.19 11.64
C GLU A 12 7.30 -23.22 10.60
N LEU A 13 6.28 -22.38 10.77
CA LEU A 13 5.18 -22.24 9.80
C LEU A 13 5.69 -21.75 8.43
N ALA A 14 6.62 -20.80 8.42
CA ALA A 14 7.25 -20.29 7.19
C ALA A 14 8.01 -21.40 6.44
N ARG A 15 8.77 -22.23 7.17
CA ARG A 15 9.45 -23.41 6.59
C ARG A 15 8.44 -24.41 6.03
N ARG A 16 7.40 -24.74 6.80
CA ARG A 16 6.38 -25.74 6.42
C ARG A 16 5.63 -25.37 5.15
N TRP A 17 5.33 -24.09 4.98
CA TRP A 17 4.63 -23.57 3.79
C TRP A 17 5.57 -23.20 2.64
N GLY A 18 6.89 -23.27 2.83
CA GLY A 18 7.88 -22.83 1.85
C GLY A 18 7.76 -21.34 1.48
N VAL A 19 7.23 -20.50 2.38
CA VAL A 19 7.05 -19.06 2.15
C VAL A 19 7.89 -18.20 3.09
N THR A 20 8.12 -16.94 2.70
CA THR A 20 8.82 -15.99 3.57
C THR A 20 8.01 -15.67 4.83
N SER A 21 8.69 -15.32 5.92
CA SER A 21 8.04 -14.87 7.17
C SER A 21 7.14 -13.64 6.96
N ARG A 22 7.42 -12.80 5.95
CA ARG A 22 6.55 -11.68 5.57
C ARG A 22 5.21 -12.15 5.03
N THR A 23 5.21 -13.19 4.21
CA THR A 23 3.98 -13.81 3.68
C THR A 23 3.16 -14.43 4.81
N VAL A 24 3.81 -15.13 5.75
CA VAL A 24 3.15 -15.66 6.95
C VAL A 24 2.47 -14.53 7.74
N ASN A 25 3.18 -13.44 8.04
CA ASN A 25 2.60 -12.31 8.77
C ASN A 25 1.42 -11.66 8.05
N ARG A 26 1.49 -11.52 6.72
CA ARG A 26 0.35 -11.00 5.93
C ARG A 26 -0.87 -11.90 6.01
N ARG A 27 -0.68 -13.22 5.92
CA ARG A 27 -1.76 -14.20 6.00
C ARG A 27 -2.40 -14.24 7.38
N LEU A 28 -1.59 -14.19 8.44
CA LEU A 28 -2.09 -14.10 9.81
C LEU A 28 -2.84 -12.79 10.06
N GLY A 29 -2.34 -11.66 9.53
CA GLY A 29 -3.02 -10.37 9.60
C GLY A 29 -4.37 -10.37 8.87
N PHE A 30 -4.48 -11.07 7.73
CA PHE A 30 -5.76 -11.24 7.02
C PHE A 30 -6.78 -12.03 7.86
N LEU A 31 -6.32 -13.01 8.62
CA LEU A 31 -7.16 -13.80 9.52
C LEU A 31 -7.43 -13.11 10.86
N GLY A 32 -6.92 -11.90 11.10
CA GLY A 32 -7.02 -11.22 12.40
C GLY A 32 -6.23 -11.91 13.52
N ILE A 33 -5.41 -12.92 13.21
CA ILE A 33 -4.70 -13.70 14.22
C ILE A 33 -3.51 -12.90 14.76
N THR A 34 -3.54 -12.58 16.05
CA THR A 34 -2.40 -12.00 16.76
C THR A 34 -1.54 -13.12 17.38
N PRO A 35 -0.30 -13.34 16.92
CA PRO A 35 0.57 -14.37 17.47
C PRO A 35 0.96 -14.03 18.92
N LEU A 36 0.93 -15.03 19.79
CA LEU A 36 1.41 -14.92 21.16
C LEU A 36 2.93 -14.76 21.17
N ARG A 37 3.41 -13.73 21.86
CA ARG A 37 4.86 -13.50 22.02
C ARG A 37 5.38 -14.34 23.19
N ARG A 38 6.15 -15.39 22.90
CA ARG A 38 6.85 -16.21 23.89
C ARG A 38 8.35 -15.95 23.80
N GLY A 39 8.84 -15.01 24.62
CA GLY A 39 10.24 -14.58 24.61
C GLY A 39 10.64 -13.89 23.31
N ARG A 40 11.60 -14.49 22.57
CA ARG A 40 12.08 -13.99 21.27
C ARG A 40 11.25 -14.49 20.08
N TYR A 41 10.32 -15.42 20.30
CA TYR A 41 9.54 -16.05 19.24
C TYR A 41 8.07 -15.64 19.29
N ARG A 42 7.45 -15.63 18.11
CA ARG A 42 6.00 -15.47 17.93
C ARG A 42 5.42 -16.84 17.65
N CYS A 43 4.53 -17.29 18.51
CA CYS A 43 3.92 -18.61 18.46
C CYS A 43 2.42 -18.51 18.24
N LEU A 44 1.87 -19.53 17.62
CA LEU A 44 0.44 -19.67 17.36
C LEU A 44 -0.10 -20.83 18.20
N THR A 45 -1.35 -20.70 18.64
CA THR A 45 -2.08 -21.84 19.21
C THR A 45 -2.40 -22.86 18.12
N MET A 46 -2.72 -24.10 18.51
CA MET A 46 -3.06 -25.16 17.55
C MET A 46 -4.30 -24.81 16.72
N GLU A 47 -5.28 -24.11 17.32
CA GLU A 47 -6.48 -23.63 16.62
C GLU A 47 -6.14 -22.56 15.59
N GLN A 48 -5.32 -21.57 15.97
CA GLN A 48 -4.82 -20.54 15.07
C GLN A 48 -4.01 -21.14 13.92
N LEU A 49 -3.22 -22.18 14.19
CA LEU A 49 -2.47 -22.90 13.17
C LEU A 49 -3.40 -23.63 12.20
N ALA A 50 -4.43 -24.32 12.69
CA ALA A 50 -5.39 -25.02 11.83
C ALA A 50 -6.11 -24.06 10.88
N LEU A 51 -6.50 -22.88 11.38
CA LEU A 51 -7.11 -21.83 10.57
C LEU A 51 -6.13 -21.28 9.53
N ALA A 52 -4.90 -21.00 9.96
CA ALA A 52 -3.84 -20.52 9.08
C ALA A 52 -3.51 -21.53 7.97
N GLU A 53 -3.53 -22.83 8.29
CA GLU A 53 -3.30 -23.92 7.34
C GLU A 53 -4.44 -24.05 6.33
N ARG A 54 -5.71 -23.98 6.77
CA ARG A 54 -6.87 -23.96 5.86
C ARG A 54 -6.81 -22.78 4.90
N PHE A 55 -6.43 -21.61 5.40
CA PHE A 55 -6.23 -20.43 4.57
C PHE A 55 -5.08 -20.60 3.58
N HIS A 56 -3.96 -21.17 4.02
CA HIS A 56 -2.85 -21.48 3.12
C HIS A 56 -3.27 -22.43 2.01
N GLN A 57 -3.99 -23.51 2.33
CA GLN A 57 -4.50 -24.47 1.35
C GLN A 57 -5.47 -23.82 0.36
N HIS A 58 -6.36 -22.94 0.83
CA HIS A 58 -7.27 -22.17 -0.02
C HIS A 58 -6.51 -21.31 -1.04
N LEU A 59 -5.46 -20.61 -0.61
CA LEU A 59 -4.60 -19.83 -1.51
C LEU A 59 -3.80 -20.74 -2.46
N SER A 60 -3.33 -21.89 -1.99
CA SER A 60 -2.61 -22.87 -2.83
C SER A 60 -3.50 -23.48 -3.92
N GLN A 61 -4.82 -23.48 -3.73
CA GLN A 61 -5.81 -23.88 -4.74
C GLN A 61 -6.08 -22.77 -5.77
N GLY A 62 -5.40 -21.63 -5.70
CA GLY A 62 -5.58 -20.49 -6.61
C GLY A 62 -6.87 -19.70 -6.35
N LYS A 63 -7.51 -19.90 -5.21
CA LYS A 63 -8.72 -19.17 -4.82
C LYS A 63 -8.34 -17.83 -4.19
N ASP A 64 -9.17 -16.81 -4.43
CA ASP A 64 -8.93 -15.47 -3.91
C ASP A 64 -9.07 -15.43 -2.38
N SER A 65 -8.26 -14.57 -1.75
CA SER A 65 -8.29 -14.37 -0.30
C SER A 65 -9.65 -13.88 0.21
N SER A 66 -10.39 -13.10 -0.60
CA SER A 66 -11.72 -12.57 -0.27
C SER A 66 -12.82 -13.63 -0.21
N SER A 67 -12.63 -14.78 -0.86
CA SER A 67 -13.58 -15.90 -0.84
C SER A 67 -13.42 -16.80 0.37
N PHE A 68 -12.45 -16.51 1.26
CA PHE A 68 -12.26 -17.28 2.48
C PHE A 68 -13.24 -16.79 3.56
N ASN A 69 -14.16 -17.66 3.98
CA ASN A 69 -15.10 -17.34 5.04
C ASN A 69 -14.41 -17.46 6.41
N ILE A 70 -14.25 -16.32 7.10
CA ILE A 70 -13.65 -16.22 8.43
C ILE A 70 -14.72 -16.38 9.54
N GLN A 71 -16.01 -16.25 9.21
CA GLN A 71 -17.12 -16.19 10.19
C GLN A 71 -17.42 -17.51 10.90
N ASP A 72 -16.90 -18.65 10.42
CA ASP A 72 -17.06 -19.93 11.11
C ASP A 72 -16.27 -20.02 12.43
N HIS A 73 -15.48 -18.99 12.80
CA HIS A 73 -14.57 -19.02 13.94
C HIS A 73 -14.70 -17.85 14.93
N GLU A 74 -15.73 -17.00 14.82
CA GLU A 74 -16.01 -15.84 15.72
C GLU A 74 -16.38 -16.23 17.17
N ALA A 75 -16.05 -17.44 17.62
CA ALA A 75 -16.31 -17.92 18.97
C ALA A 75 -15.14 -17.74 19.97
N LEU A 76 -14.02 -17.11 19.58
CA LEU A 76 -12.81 -17.07 20.42
C LEU A 76 -12.24 -15.67 20.74
N GLU A 77 -13.00 -14.60 20.53
CA GLU A 77 -12.67 -13.27 21.06
C GLU A 77 -13.67 -12.83 22.14
N THR A 78 -13.65 -13.49 23.30
CA THR A 78 -14.35 -12.99 24.50
C THR A 78 -13.40 -12.92 25.69
N GLN A 79 -12.45 -11.98 25.66
CA GLN A 79 -11.89 -11.37 26.88
C GLN A 79 -11.53 -9.90 26.64
N VAL A 80 -12.55 -9.05 26.53
CA VAL A 80 -12.49 -7.67 27.01
C VAL A 80 -13.80 -7.33 27.71
N ILE A 81 -13.68 -7.10 29.01
CA ILE A 81 -14.61 -6.56 30.02
C ILE A 81 -15.92 -5.93 29.46
N PRO A 82 -17.10 -6.32 29.97
CA PRO A 82 -18.40 -5.85 29.50
C PRO A 82 -18.72 -4.46 30.05
N ALA A 83 -18.79 -3.46 29.19
CA ALA A 83 -19.61 -2.28 29.47
C ALA A 83 -21.09 -2.66 29.21
N ARG A 84 -21.76 -3.11 30.27
CA ARG A 84 -23.23 -3.15 30.47
C ARG A 84 -24.09 -3.10 29.19
N GLN A 85 -24.51 -4.26 28.71
CA GLN A 85 -25.78 -4.37 27.97
C GLN A 85 -26.94 -4.25 28.97
N PRO A 86 -27.92 -3.35 28.75
CA PRO A 86 -29.26 -3.56 29.27
C PRO A 86 -29.93 -4.65 28.43
N THR A 87 -30.42 -5.64 29.15
CA THR A 87 -31.33 -6.72 28.82
C THR A 87 -32.24 -6.45 27.62
N ALA A 88 -32.33 -7.43 26.72
CA ALA A 88 -33.39 -7.51 25.73
C ALA A 88 -34.77 -7.52 26.41
N PRO A 89 -35.77 -6.89 25.78
CA PRO A 89 -37.12 -7.45 25.78
C PRO A 89 -37.60 -7.64 24.34
N THR A 90 -38.05 -8.87 24.08
CA THR A 90 -39.24 -9.29 23.32
C THR A 90 -39.72 -8.51 22.09
N PRO A 91 -40.25 -9.21 21.07
CA PRO A 91 -40.66 -8.62 19.81
C PRO A 91 -41.99 -7.88 19.99
N ASN A 92 -41.95 -6.56 20.15
CA ASN A 92 -43.11 -5.72 19.93
C ASN A 92 -42.80 -4.76 18.78
N HIS A 93 -43.60 -4.93 17.72
CA HIS A 93 -43.72 -3.99 16.61
C HIS A 93 -44.07 -2.61 17.17
N ASP A 94 -43.09 -1.71 17.24
CA ASP A 94 -43.32 -0.28 17.08
C ASP A 94 -42.00 0.37 16.66
N LEU A 95 -41.95 0.79 15.39
CA LEU A 95 -40.78 1.44 14.79
C LEU A 95 -40.59 2.83 15.41
N ALA A 96 -39.83 2.89 16.51
CA ALA A 96 -39.45 4.15 17.14
C ALA A 96 -38.60 5.01 16.19
N PRO A 97 -38.77 6.34 16.16
CA PRO A 97 -38.04 7.26 15.27
C PRO A 97 -36.50 7.18 15.43
N GLN A 98 -36.03 6.68 16.58
CA GLN A 98 -34.61 6.43 16.83
C GLN A 98 -34.04 5.29 15.97
N GLN A 99 -34.83 4.26 15.65
CA GLN A 99 -34.38 3.16 14.78
C GLN A 99 -34.26 3.60 13.32
N LEU A 100 -35.14 4.49 12.85
CA LEU A 100 -35.01 5.11 11.53
C LEU A 100 -33.77 6.00 11.43
N THR A 101 -33.44 6.72 12.50
CA THR A 101 -32.23 7.55 12.54
C THR A 101 -30.97 6.69 12.56
N ALA A 102 -30.98 5.57 13.30
CA ALA A 102 -29.90 4.58 13.33
C ALA A 102 -29.72 3.89 11.97
N LEU A 103 -30.82 3.55 11.28
CA LEU A 103 -30.76 3.00 9.92
C LEU A 103 -30.23 4.01 8.91
N ALA A 104 -30.66 5.28 9.00
CA ALA A 104 -30.16 6.35 8.13
C ALA A 104 -28.66 6.62 8.34
N THR A 105 -28.19 6.63 9.59
CA THR A 105 -26.75 6.77 9.89
C THR A 105 -25.95 5.55 9.46
N ALA A 106 -26.48 4.34 9.62
CA ALA A 106 -25.83 3.12 9.14
C ALA A 106 -25.74 3.08 7.60
N LEU A 107 -26.79 3.54 6.90
CA LEU A 107 -26.78 3.67 5.44
C LEU A 107 -25.78 4.74 4.99
N LEU A 108 -25.73 5.90 5.63
CA LEU A 108 -24.75 6.95 5.33
C LEU A 108 -23.30 6.49 5.59
N ALA A 109 -23.07 5.70 6.64
CA ALA A 109 -21.76 5.12 6.92
C ALA A 109 -21.31 4.12 5.83
N ARG A 110 -22.24 3.33 5.27
CA ARG A 110 -21.97 2.43 4.13
C ARG A 110 -21.82 3.15 2.79
N LEU A 111 -22.32 4.38 2.70
CA LEU A 111 -22.15 5.25 1.54
C LEU A 111 -20.89 6.12 1.62
N THR A 112 -19.97 5.86 2.57
CA THR A 112 -18.64 6.48 2.50
C THR A 112 -18.04 6.13 1.13
N PRO A 113 -17.84 7.10 0.24
CA PRO A 113 -17.28 6.79 -1.07
C PRO A 113 -15.87 6.27 -0.79
N SER A 114 -15.64 4.99 -1.11
CA SER A 114 -14.30 4.47 -1.33
C SER A 114 -13.59 5.49 -2.22
N ALA A 115 -12.60 6.20 -1.70
CA ALA A 115 -11.89 7.23 -2.44
C ALA A 115 -11.44 6.60 -3.76
N ASP A 116 -12.09 7.01 -4.85
CA ASP A 116 -11.90 6.38 -6.15
C ASP A 116 -10.41 6.55 -6.50
N PRO A 117 -9.65 5.45 -6.64
CA PRO A 117 -8.22 5.54 -6.91
C PRO A 117 -7.92 6.35 -8.18
N LEU A 118 -8.88 6.46 -9.09
CA LEU A 118 -8.77 7.24 -10.32
C LEU A 118 -8.95 8.75 -10.10
N GLN A 119 -9.63 9.19 -9.04
CA GLN A 119 -9.77 10.63 -8.77
C GLN A 119 -8.43 11.30 -8.53
N ARG A 120 -7.52 10.64 -7.82
CA ARG A 120 -6.14 11.12 -7.65
C ARG A 120 -5.44 11.28 -8.99
N ALA A 121 -5.47 10.23 -9.81
CA ALA A 121 -4.80 10.22 -11.11
C ALA A 121 -5.37 11.30 -12.03
N ARG A 122 -6.69 11.50 -12.01
CA ARG A 122 -7.38 12.54 -12.75
C ARG A 122 -7.01 13.94 -12.26
N GLY A 123 -7.02 14.18 -10.95
CA GLY A 123 -6.64 15.47 -10.39
C GLY A 123 -5.19 15.86 -10.71
N LEU A 124 -4.26 14.89 -10.66
CA LEU A 124 -2.86 15.11 -11.08
C LEU A 124 -2.73 15.35 -12.58
N ALA A 125 -3.49 14.61 -13.40
CA ALA A 125 -3.53 14.81 -14.84
C ALA A 125 -4.05 16.20 -15.21
N GLU A 126 -5.17 16.62 -14.64
CA GLU A 126 -5.75 17.95 -14.87
C GLU A 126 -4.79 19.07 -14.39
N ALA A 127 -4.15 18.90 -13.22
CA ALA A 127 -3.16 19.85 -12.74
C ALA A 127 -1.94 19.96 -13.68
N ALA A 128 -1.49 18.84 -14.24
CA ALA A 128 -0.38 18.82 -15.19
C ALA A 128 -0.77 19.41 -16.55
N ASP A 129 -1.95 19.07 -17.07
CA ASP A 129 -2.42 19.53 -18.38
C ASP A 129 -2.70 21.04 -18.39
N ALA A 130 -3.18 21.59 -17.27
CA ALA A 130 -3.43 23.03 -17.11
C ALA A 130 -2.26 23.81 -16.48
N CYS A 131 -1.11 23.15 -16.24
CA CYS A 131 0.07 23.74 -15.59
C CYS A 131 -0.27 24.48 -14.28
N LEU A 132 -1.17 23.91 -13.48
CA LEU A 132 -1.65 24.53 -12.25
C LEU A 132 -0.56 24.56 -11.19
N VAL A 133 -0.49 25.68 -10.50
CA VAL A 133 0.40 25.88 -9.34
C VAL A 133 -0.40 25.58 -8.08
N LEU A 134 -0.07 24.46 -7.43
CA LEU A 134 -0.77 23.97 -6.26
C LEU A 134 -0.03 24.36 -4.98
N THR A 135 -0.79 24.76 -3.96
CA THR A 135 -0.28 24.88 -2.61
C THR A 135 0.01 23.50 -2.02
N SER A 136 0.80 23.46 -0.94
CA SER A 136 1.07 22.20 -0.25
C SER A 136 -0.20 21.55 0.33
N LYS A 137 -1.23 22.35 0.63
CA LYS A 137 -2.53 21.87 1.11
C LYS A 137 -3.32 21.21 -0.01
N GLU A 138 -3.49 21.89 -1.14
CA GLU A 138 -4.21 21.36 -2.31
C GLU A 138 -3.53 20.09 -2.84
N LEU A 139 -2.20 20.07 -2.90
CA LEU A 139 -1.47 18.88 -3.32
C LEU A 139 -1.67 17.70 -2.34
N THR A 140 -1.77 17.97 -1.04
CA THR A 140 -2.09 16.94 -0.03
C THR A 140 -3.52 16.40 -0.21
N GLU A 141 -4.47 17.26 -0.55
CA GLU A 141 -5.86 16.87 -0.84
C GLU A 141 -5.94 15.97 -2.07
N VAL A 142 -5.25 16.34 -3.17
CA VAL A 142 -5.20 15.53 -4.40
C VAL A 142 -4.54 14.16 -4.15
N LEU A 143 -3.46 14.13 -3.38
CA LEU A 143 -2.70 12.90 -3.10
C LEU A 143 -3.33 12.03 -2.00
N GLY A 144 -4.18 12.61 -1.14
CA GLY A 144 -4.78 11.94 0.03
C GLY A 144 -3.78 11.58 1.13
N HIS A 145 -2.56 12.12 1.08
CA HIS A 145 -1.53 11.93 2.10
C HIS A 145 -0.58 13.13 2.15
N GLY A 146 0.03 13.35 3.32
CA GLY A 146 0.91 14.50 3.55
C GLY A 146 2.21 14.43 2.76
N ILE A 147 2.60 15.58 2.19
CA ILE A 147 3.88 15.77 1.46
C ILE A 147 4.99 16.37 2.33
N ALA A 148 4.81 16.37 3.66
CA ALA A 148 5.78 16.91 4.60
C ALA A 148 7.10 16.13 4.51
N GLY A 149 8.16 16.81 4.05
CA GLY A 149 9.49 16.22 3.86
C GLY A 149 9.89 15.96 2.41
N TRP A 150 9.05 16.30 1.44
CA TRP A 150 9.44 16.25 0.02
C TRP A 150 10.54 17.30 -0.25
N ARG A 151 11.55 16.91 -1.03
CA ARG A 151 12.64 17.81 -1.48
C ARG A 151 12.15 18.72 -2.62
N ASP A 152 13.06 19.50 -3.20
CA ASP A 152 12.73 20.49 -4.22
C ASP A 152 12.14 19.88 -5.50
N SER A 153 12.40 18.61 -5.77
CA SER A 153 11.69 17.85 -6.80
C SER A 153 11.46 16.40 -6.37
N ARG A 154 10.40 15.79 -6.91
CA ARG A 154 10.09 14.37 -6.71
C ARG A 154 9.35 13.83 -7.92
N ASP A 155 9.74 12.66 -8.39
CA ASP A 155 9.00 11.92 -9.42
C ASP A 155 8.22 10.80 -8.72
N ASP A 156 6.90 10.80 -8.86
CA ASP A 156 6.01 9.79 -8.26
C ASP A 156 4.71 9.68 -9.06
N TYR A 157 4.03 8.53 -9.01
CA TYR A 157 2.76 8.28 -9.72
C TYR A 157 2.76 8.58 -11.25
N GLY A 158 3.93 8.62 -11.91
CA GLY A 158 4.06 9.02 -13.32
C GLY A 158 4.05 10.53 -13.55
N PHE A 159 4.19 11.33 -12.49
CA PHE A 159 4.26 12.78 -12.53
C PHE A 159 5.54 13.29 -11.85
N ARG A 160 6.02 14.45 -12.29
CA ARG A 160 7.10 15.20 -11.68
C ARG A 160 6.53 16.36 -10.90
N PHE A 161 6.88 16.43 -9.63
CA PHE A 161 6.51 17.50 -8.72
C PHE A 161 7.72 18.41 -8.53
N THR A 162 7.55 19.70 -8.84
CA THR A 162 8.61 20.71 -8.69
C THR A 162 8.17 21.75 -7.67
N ARG A 163 8.95 21.87 -6.59
CA ARG A 163 8.75 22.85 -5.54
C ARG A 163 9.34 24.18 -5.97
N HIS A 164 8.59 25.26 -5.79
CA HIS A 164 9.10 26.61 -5.94
C HIS A 164 8.58 27.50 -4.81
N LYS A 165 9.35 28.56 -4.51
CA LYS A 165 8.98 29.56 -3.50
C LYS A 165 8.57 30.84 -4.22
N GLN A 166 7.31 31.24 -4.03
CA GLN A 166 6.79 32.48 -4.59
C GLN A 166 6.19 33.32 -3.46
N GLN A 167 6.66 34.56 -3.30
CA GLN A 167 6.18 35.50 -2.26
C GLN A 167 6.17 34.89 -0.83
N GLY A 168 7.20 34.10 -0.48
CA GLY A 168 7.30 33.44 0.83
C GLY A 168 6.41 32.19 1.02
N LYS A 169 5.59 31.84 0.02
CA LYS A 169 4.76 30.62 0.03
C LYS A 169 5.44 29.51 -0.75
N VAL A 170 5.25 28.28 -0.28
CA VAL A 170 5.72 27.06 -0.95
C VAL A 170 4.63 26.56 -1.88
N LEU A 171 4.95 26.54 -3.16
CA LEU A 171 4.07 26.12 -4.24
C LEU A 171 4.69 24.95 -4.99
N TRP A 172 3.84 24.18 -5.66
CA TRP A 172 4.20 22.97 -6.37
C TRP A 172 3.60 23.00 -7.76
N THR A 173 4.41 22.69 -8.76
CA THR A 173 3.94 22.43 -10.12
C THR A 173 3.98 20.93 -10.37
N VAL A 174 2.96 20.42 -11.02
CA VAL A 174 2.88 19.01 -11.44
C VAL A 174 3.08 18.96 -12.94
N GLU A 175 3.95 18.09 -13.42
CA GLU A 175 4.18 17.83 -14.83
C GLU A 175 4.02 16.34 -15.09
N ARG A 176 3.54 15.96 -16.29
CA ARG A 176 3.56 14.55 -16.69
C ARG A 176 5.02 14.14 -16.84
N SER A 177 5.45 13.17 -16.04
CA SER A 177 6.79 12.62 -16.21
C SER A 177 6.69 11.60 -17.33
N PRO A 178 7.40 11.79 -18.46
CA PRO A 178 7.56 10.71 -19.41
C PRO A 178 8.28 9.61 -18.63
N TRP A 179 7.58 8.51 -18.36
CA TRP A 179 8.17 7.32 -17.76
C TRP A 179 9.53 7.09 -18.38
N SER A 180 10.58 7.10 -17.53
CA SER A 180 11.97 7.11 -17.99
C SER A 180 12.16 6.08 -19.09
N GLN A 181 12.31 6.54 -20.34
CA GLN A 181 13.16 5.81 -21.27
C GLN A 181 14.52 5.68 -20.57
N PRO A 182 15.18 4.52 -20.65
CA PRO A 182 16.56 4.41 -20.19
C PRO A 182 17.33 5.56 -20.85
N SER A 183 17.96 6.38 -19.99
CA SER A 183 18.79 7.52 -20.36
C SER A 183 19.53 7.22 -21.67
N GLN A 184 19.22 7.98 -22.73
CA GLN A 184 19.99 7.88 -23.96
C GLN A 184 21.48 7.97 -23.58
N PRO A 185 22.33 7.06 -24.08
CA PRO A 185 23.76 7.20 -23.89
C PRO A 185 24.15 8.57 -24.45
N LYS A 186 24.82 9.34 -23.59
CA LYS A 186 25.48 10.61 -23.92
C LYS A 186 26.07 10.50 -25.33
N PRO A 187 25.69 11.37 -26.29
CA PRO A 187 26.37 11.38 -27.58
C PRO A 187 27.84 11.57 -27.29
N LEU A 188 28.64 10.55 -27.61
CA LEU A 188 30.09 10.67 -27.60
C LEU A 188 30.44 11.89 -28.47
N PRO A 189 31.35 12.77 -28.03
CA PRO A 189 31.80 13.86 -28.87
C PRO A 189 32.29 13.26 -30.18
N VAL A 190 31.69 13.73 -31.27
CA VAL A 190 32.11 13.42 -32.63
C VAL A 190 33.58 13.82 -32.72
N ASP A 191 34.46 12.82 -32.75
CA ASP A 191 35.85 13.02 -33.15
C ASP A 191 35.80 13.64 -34.54
N SER A 192 36.23 14.90 -34.59
CA SER A 192 36.35 15.65 -35.83
C SER A 192 37.31 14.89 -36.74
N PRO A 193 37.04 14.79 -38.06
CA PRO A 193 37.92 14.08 -38.96
C PRO A 193 39.26 14.81 -38.98
N GLN A 194 40.29 14.13 -38.49
CA GLN A 194 41.67 14.59 -38.52
C GLN A 194 42.09 14.73 -39.99
N ALA A 195 41.97 15.96 -40.50
CA ALA A 195 42.64 16.39 -41.71
C ALA A 195 44.15 16.28 -41.46
N SER A 196 44.76 15.23 -41.97
CA SER A 196 46.22 15.12 -42.09
C SER A 196 46.52 14.80 -43.54
N GLY A 197 47.04 15.82 -44.22
CA GLY A 197 47.24 15.88 -45.66
C GLY A 197 48.27 14.88 -46.21
N PRO A 198 48.48 14.90 -47.54
CA PRO A 198 49.25 13.88 -48.25
C PRO A 198 50.74 13.99 -47.91
N PHE A 199 51.29 12.87 -47.43
CA PHE A 199 52.73 12.67 -47.26
C PHE A 199 53.38 12.55 -48.66
N LEU A 200 53.87 13.67 -49.17
CA LEU A 200 54.68 13.75 -50.39
C LEU A 200 56.11 14.11 -49.98
N GLY A 201 57.07 13.25 -50.33
CA GLY A 201 58.45 13.66 -50.55
C GLY A 201 59.49 13.06 -49.62
N ARG A 202 60.02 11.89 -49.99
CA ARG A 202 61.47 11.66 -49.99
C ARG A 202 61.85 10.48 -50.88
N MET A 203 62.04 10.76 -52.17
CA MET A 203 63.00 10.03 -53.00
C MET A 203 64.27 10.89 -53.10
N GLY A 204 65.43 10.22 -53.10
CA GLY A 204 66.75 10.81 -52.91
C GLY A 204 67.37 11.52 -54.12
N GLN A 205 68.72 11.49 -54.14
CA GLN A 205 69.71 12.22 -54.97
C GLN A 205 70.11 13.54 -54.26
N TYR A 206 71.38 13.85 -53.96
CA TYR A 206 72.68 13.43 -54.49
C TYR A 206 73.66 13.11 -53.35
#